data_AF-A0A1F8FPD5-F1
#
_entry.id   AF-A0A1F8FPD5-F1
#
_cell.length_a   1.000
_cell.length_b   1.000
_cell.length_c   1.000
_cell.angle_alpha   90.00
_cell.angle_beta   90.00
_cell.angle_gamma   90.00
#
_symmetry.space_group_name_H-M   'P 1'
#
loop_
_entity.id
_entity.type
_entity.pdbx_description
1 polymer ?
#
loop_
_entity_poly.entity_id
_entity_poly.type
_entity_poly.pdbx_seq_one_letter_code
_entity_poly.pdbx_strand_id
1 'polypeptide(L)'
;MIFWYINRFRNQLLKICVSFKANSDTIIKHTPLGMLITALEKKAINFLIFMRLVTCPIPAVRGVKDIFYMARSARVPLGSFKFSSENRRVAKKFDDKLTRESRPLKSFDIYDKNFIGFCSDYFLKRHGPLMMPEERLKTILNHGLITDIVSYSTSGKLVACVLEVSDKNMTHFWYSFYDISLIYQSLGMWLMLDSARHAKDTGKKYFYAGTVSERVVDLMDDWKRKIDIF
;
A
#
# COMPACT_ATOMS: atom_id res chain seq x y z
N MET A 1 -7.76 -22.99 -38.91
CA MET A 1 -6.58 -23.88 -38.73
C MET A 1 -5.50 -23.33 -37.78
N ILE A 2 -5.79 -22.30 -36.95
CA ILE A 2 -4.89 -21.78 -35.91
C ILE A 2 -5.38 -22.15 -34.49
N PHE A 3 -6.62 -22.59 -34.37
CA PHE A 3 -7.23 -23.03 -33.10
C PHE A 3 -6.87 -24.46 -32.66
N TRP A 4 -6.19 -25.25 -33.52
CA TRP A 4 -5.76 -26.62 -33.19
C TRP A 4 -4.32 -26.68 -32.64
N TYR A 5 -3.49 -25.66 -32.90
CA TYR A 5 -2.09 -25.63 -32.45
C TYR A 5 -1.92 -25.15 -31.00
N ILE A 6 -2.82 -24.30 -30.50
CA ILE A 6 -2.74 -23.72 -29.14
C ILE A 6 -3.14 -24.75 -28.06
N ASN A 7 -4.04 -25.68 -28.36
CA ASN A 7 -4.45 -26.72 -27.41
C ASN A 7 -3.44 -27.87 -27.24
N ARG A 8 -2.43 -27.99 -28.13
CA ARG A 8 -1.38 -29.02 -28.04
C ARG A 8 -0.23 -28.62 -27.11
N PHE A 9 0.02 -27.32 -26.92
CA PHE A 9 1.05 -26.82 -25.99
C PHE A 9 0.60 -26.79 -24.51
N ARG A 10 -0.72 -26.63 -24.26
CA ARG A 10 -1.26 -26.60 -22.89
C ARG A 10 -1.12 -27.94 -22.16
N ASN A 11 -1.20 -29.06 -22.88
CA ASN A 11 -1.12 -30.41 -22.31
C ASN A 11 0.30 -31.01 -22.21
N GLN A 12 1.33 -30.35 -22.76
CA GLN A 12 2.73 -30.73 -22.49
C GLN A 12 3.34 -29.96 -21.31
N LEU A 13 2.97 -28.70 -21.09
CA LEU A 13 3.46 -27.92 -19.93
C LEU A 13 2.84 -28.37 -18.60
N LEU A 14 1.59 -28.85 -18.62
CA LEU A 14 0.93 -29.46 -17.45
C LEU A 14 1.51 -30.83 -17.06
N LYS A 15 2.30 -31.49 -17.93
CA LYS A 15 3.01 -32.74 -17.59
C LYS A 15 4.45 -32.53 -17.09
N ILE A 16 5.03 -31.34 -17.27
CA ILE A 16 6.38 -31.02 -16.75
C ILE A 16 6.31 -30.44 -15.33
N CYS A 17 5.24 -29.72 -14.96
CA CYS A 17 5.12 -29.15 -13.62
C CYS A 17 4.63 -30.12 -12.52
N VAL A 18 4.18 -31.33 -12.85
CA VAL A 18 3.78 -32.34 -11.85
C VAL A 18 4.90 -33.34 -11.52
N SER A 19 6.00 -33.36 -12.28
CA SER A 19 7.11 -34.31 -12.07
C SER A 19 8.35 -33.73 -11.38
N PHE A 20 8.39 -32.43 -11.06
CA PHE A 20 9.53 -31.78 -10.39
C PHE A 20 9.31 -31.55 -8.88
N LYS A 21 8.45 -32.36 -8.25
CA LYS A 21 8.24 -32.34 -6.79
C LYS A 21 8.88 -33.53 -6.06
N ALA A 22 9.68 -34.34 -6.76
CA ALA A 22 10.36 -35.50 -6.16
C ALA A 22 11.75 -35.71 -6.77
N ASN A 23 12.71 -34.80 -6.51
CA ASN A 23 14.17 -35.08 -6.50
C ASN A 23 15.09 -33.85 -6.30
N SER A 24 14.67 -32.82 -5.56
CA SER A 24 15.50 -31.59 -5.40
C SER A 24 16.38 -31.55 -4.15
N ASP A 25 16.37 -32.57 -3.29
CA ASP A 25 17.02 -32.46 -1.97
C ASP A 25 18.52 -32.82 -1.93
N THR A 26 19.12 -33.27 -3.04
CA THR A 26 20.47 -33.87 -2.97
C THR A 26 21.56 -33.30 -3.88
N ILE A 27 21.30 -32.34 -4.79
CA ILE A 27 22.30 -31.99 -5.83
C ILE A 27 22.80 -30.52 -5.82
N ILE A 28 22.20 -29.60 -5.05
CA ILE A 28 22.44 -28.15 -5.29
C ILE A 28 23.53 -27.51 -4.38
N LYS A 29 24.23 -28.27 -3.53
CA LYS A 29 25.08 -27.65 -2.48
C LYS A 29 26.49 -27.19 -2.90
N HIS A 30 27.03 -27.49 -4.09
CA HIS A 30 28.45 -27.22 -4.38
C HIS A 30 28.78 -26.65 -5.77
N THR A 31 27.92 -25.82 -6.37
CA THR A 31 28.30 -25.02 -7.56
C THR A 31 28.05 -23.52 -7.34
N PRO A 32 28.79 -22.62 -8.02
CA PRO A 32 28.57 -21.17 -7.97
C PRO A 32 27.12 -20.76 -8.30
N LEU A 33 26.46 -21.58 -9.13
CA LEU A 33 25.05 -21.44 -9.50
C LEU A 33 24.09 -21.75 -8.32
N GLY A 34 24.44 -22.71 -7.45
CA GLY A 34 23.67 -23.05 -6.24
C GLY A 34 23.69 -21.94 -5.19
N MET A 35 24.80 -21.20 -5.07
CA MET A 35 24.89 -19.98 -4.24
C MET A 35 24.08 -18.81 -4.83
N LEU A 36 24.02 -18.69 -6.15
CA LEU A 36 23.20 -17.68 -6.82
C LEU A 36 21.70 -17.97 -6.64
N ILE A 37 21.29 -19.24 -6.70
CA ILE A 37 19.92 -19.69 -6.47
C ILE A 37 19.53 -19.51 -5.00
N THR A 38 20.39 -19.83 -4.04
CA THR A 38 20.10 -19.54 -2.62
C THR A 38 20.10 -18.05 -2.28
N ALA A 39 20.86 -17.21 -3.01
CA ALA A 39 20.79 -15.76 -2.88
C ALA A 39 19.52 -15.17 -3.53
N LEU A 40 19.08 -15.71 -4.66
CA LEU A 40 17.82 -15.37 -5.32
C LEU A 40 16.62 -15.86 -4.53
N GLU A 41 16.69 -17.03 -3.89
CA GLU A 41 15.69 -17.51 -2.95
C GLU A 41 15.69 -16.64 -1.70
N LYS A 42 16.84 -16.26 -1.11
CA LYS A 42 16.85 -15.33 0.04
C LYS A 42 16.35 -13.91 -0.29
N LYS A 43 16.62 -13.40 -1.50
CA LYS A 43 16.05 -12.12 -1.97
C LYS A 43 14.57 -12.25 -2.30
N ALA A 44 14.14 -13.34 -2.94
CA ALA A 44 12.73 -13.63 -3.18
C ALA A 44 11.97 -13.94 -1.88
N ILE A 45 12.63 -14.46 -0.85
CA ILE A 45 12.08 -14.74 0.49
C ILE A 45 11.97 -13.46 1.33
N ASN A 46 12.85 -12.47 1.14
CA ASN A 46 12.66 -11.12 1.69
C ASN A 46 11.65 -10.28 0.90
N PHE A 47 11.43 -10.60 -0.38
CA PHE A 47 10.44 -9.99 -1.27
C PHE A 47 9.12 -10.77 -1.34
N LEU A 48 9.03 -11.90 -0.63
CA LEU A 48 7.83 -12.68 -0.43
C LEU A 48 6.95 -11.90 0.52
N ILE A 49 6.17 -11.02 -0.10
CA ILE A 49 4.83 -10.59 0.29
C ILE A 49 4.32 -11.55 1.35
N PHE A 50 4.47 -11.14 2.60
CA PHE A 50 3.96 -11.85 3.75
C PHE A 50 2.46 -11.56 3.77
N MET A 51 1.77 -12.18 2.82
CA MET A 51 0.36 -12.03 2.46
C MET A 51 -0.48 -12.57 3.63
N ARG A 52 -0.73 -11.70 4.61
CA ARG A 52 -1.70 -11.98 5.67
C ARG A 52 -2.92 -11.13 5.39
N LEU A 53 -4.05 -11.82 5.27
CA LEU A 53 -5.36 -11.26 4.96
C LEU A 53 -5.65 -10.06 5.86
N VAL A 54 -5.98 -8.93 5.25
CA VAL A 54 -6.53 -7.77 5.97
C VAL A 54 -7.96 -7.61 5.51
N THR A 55 -8.86 -7.59 6.47
CA THR A 55 -10.27 -7.31 6.26
C THR A 55 -10.41 -5.81 5.96
N CYS A 56 -10.87 -5.48 4.76
CA CYS A 56 -11.14 -4.11 4.34
C CYS A 56 -12.64 -3.87 4.44
N PRO A 57 -13.13 -2.81 5.12
CA PRO A 57 -14.56 -2.59 5.28
C PRO A 57 -15.19 -2.34 3.90
N ILE A 58 -16.39 -2.87 3.67
CA ILE A 58 -17.15 -2.54 2.47
C ILE A 58 -17.32 -1.01 2.43
N PRO A 59 -16.93 -0.31 1.35
CA PRO A 59 -16.97 1.14 1.32
C PRO A 59 -18.40 1.64 1.54
N ALA A 60 -18.65 2.22 2.71
CA ALA A 60 -19.78 3.08 3.07
C ALA A 60 -21.14 2.74 2.42
N VAL A 61 -21.60 1.48 2.56
CA VAL A 61 -22.99 1.12 2.28
C VAL A 61 -23.83 1.53 3.49
N ARG A 62 -24.83 2.40 3.28
CA ARG A 62 -25.72 2.85 4.36
C ARG A 62 -26.38 1.66 5.05
N GLY A 63 -26.34 1.64 6.38
CA GLY A 63 -26.97 0.61 7.21
C GLY A 63 -26.16 -0.69 7.36
N VAL A 64 -25.00 -0.80 6.70
CA VAL A 64 -24.10 -1.95 6.84
C VAL A 64 -22.89 -1.52 7.66
N LYS A 65 -22.80 -2.03 8.89
CA LYS A 65 -21.63 -1.88 9.76
C LYS A 65 -20.96 -3.23 9.92
N ASP A 66 -19.66 -3.21 10.17
CA ASP A 66 -18.86 -4.39 10.55
C ASP A 66 -18.78 -5.51 9.50
N ILE A 67 -19.13 -5.21 8.24
CA ILE A 67 -18.90 -6.11 7.12
C ILE A 67 -17.63 -5.71 6.38
N PHE A 68 -16.70 -6.64 6.31
CA PHE A 68 -15.42 -6.48 5.63
C PHE A 68 -15.32 -7.47 4.48
N TYR A 69 -14.83 -7.01 3.33
CA TYR A 69 -14.39 -7.91 2.28
C TYR A 69 -12.94 -8.31 2.52
N MET A 70 -12.63 -9.54 2.15
CA MET A 70 -11.28 -10.06 2.23
C MET A 70 -10.45 -9.46 1.10
N ALA A 71 -9.41 -8.71 1.45
CA ALA A 71 -8.54 -8.05 0.50
C ALA A 71 -7.08 -8.44 0.75
N ARG A 72 -6.29 -8.51 -0.33
CA ARG A 72 -4.83 -8.61 -0.22
C ARG A 72 -4.28 -7.22 0.06
N SER A 73 -3.54 -7.06 1.15
CA SER A 73 -2.90 -5.79 1.49
C SER A 73 -1.39 -5.89 1.41
N ALA A 74 -0.74 -4.80 0.98
CA ALA A 74 0.70 -4.65 1.07
C ALA A 74 1.09 -4.37 2.53
N ARG A 75 1.74 -5.35 3.16
CA ARG A 75 2.23 -5.25 4.53
C ARG A 75 3.74 -5.11 4.56
N VAL A 76 4.22 -4.11 5.27
CA VAL A 76 5.64 -3.84 5.48
C VAL A 76 6.02 -4.20 6.93
N PRO A 77 6.95 -5.13 7.16
CA PRO A 77 7.51 -5.38 8.48
C PRO A 77 8.45 -4.23 8.87
N LEU A 78 8.14 -3.54 9.97
CA LEU A 78 8.85 -2.30 10.35
C LEU A 78 10.21 -2.56 11.03
N GLY A 79 10.41 -3.76 11.59
CA GLY A 79 11.68 -4.14 12.23
C GLY A 79 12.88 -4.10 11.27
N SER A 80 12.68 -4.50 10.01
CA SER A 80 13.72 -4.45 8.96
C SER A 80 13.57 -3.28 7.99
N PHE A 81 12.54 -2.45 8.16
CA PHE A 81 12.25 -1.36 7.24
C PHE A 81 13.34 -0.29 7.26
N LYS A 82 13.91 -0.01 6.09
CA LYS A 82 14.89 1.05 5.82
C LYS A 82 14.57 1.69 4.48
N PHE A 83 14.80 2.98 4.35
CA PHE A 83 14.62 3.67 3.07
C PHE A 83 15.65 3.17 2.05
N SER A 84 15.20 2.88 0.83
CA SER A 84 16.05 2.72 -0.35
C SER A 84 16.65 4.06 -0.81
N SER A 85 17.53 4.04 -1.81
CA SER A 85 18.03 5.27 -2.45
C SER A 85 16.88 6.13 -2.97
N GLU A 86 15.89 5.51 -3.62
CA GLU A 86 14.74 6.25 -4.17
C GLU A 86 13.80 6.76 -3.11
N ASN A 87 13.56 5.99 -2.05
CA ASN A 87 12.76 6.47 -0.91
C ASN A 87 13.43 7.69 -0.26
N ARG A 88 14.76 7.68 -0.11
CA ARG A 88 15.51 8.84 0.40
C ARG A 88 15.39 10.06 -0.51
N ARG A 89 15.43 9.88 -1.84
CA ARG A 89 15.22 10.98 -2.81
C ARG A 89 13.82 11.58 -2.70
N VAL A 90 12.79 10.74 -2.53
CA VAL A 90 11.41 11.21 -2.33
C VAL A 90 11.26 11.92 -0.98
N ALA A 91 11.79 11.34 0.11
CA ALA A 91 11.79 11.91 1.46
C ALA A 91 12.35 13.35 1.47
N LYS A 92 13.53 13.54 0.87
CA LYS A 92 14.22 14.84 0.82
C LYS A 92 13.40 15.96 0.15
N LYS A 93 12.41 15.64 -0.69
CA LYS A 93 11.61 16.68 -1.37
C LYS A 93 10.72 17.46 -0.41
N PHE A 94 10.28 16.84 0.68
CA PHE A 94 9.21 17.35 1.54
C PHE A 94 9.50 17.29 3.05
N ASP A 95 10.49 16.51 3.51
CA ASP A 95 10.82 16.35 4.94
C ASP A 95 11.01 17.71 5.66
N ASP A 96 11.62 18.70 5.00
CA ASP A 96 11.86 20.03 5.59
C ASP A 96 10.77 21.08 5.25
N LYS A 97 9.72 20.68 4.51
CA LYS A 97 8.71 21.62 3.96
C LYS A 97 7.32 21.43 4.54
N LEU A 98 7.03 20.23 5.04
CA LEU A 98 5.72 19.85 5.55
C LEU A 98 5.80 19.55 7.03
N THR A 99 4.97 20.23 7.80
CA THR A 99 4.78 19.95 9.22
C THR A 99 3.69 18.92 9.38
N ARG A 100 4.03 17.78 10.00
CA ARG A 100 3.11 16.71 10.35
C ARG A 100 2.43 16.99 11.69
N GLU A 101 1.11 16.83 11.73
CA GLU A 101 0.33 16.84 12.94
C GLU A 101 -0.60 15.62 12.97
N SER A 102 -0.57 14.83 14.03
CA SER A 102 -1.44 13.66 14.21
C SER A 102 -2.40 13.92 15.36
N ARG A 103 -3.70 13.81 15.07
CA ARG A 103 -4.77 13.99 16.06
C ARG A 103 -5.65 12.75 16.08
N PRO A 104 -5.99 12.22 17.28
CA PRO A 104 -7.01 11.20 17.40
C PRO A 104 -8.33 11.70 16.80
N LEU A 105 -9.04 10.87 16.05
CA LEU A 105 -10.33 11.22 15.43
C LEU A 105 -11.33 11.75 16.46
N LYS A 106 -11.33 11.20 17.68
CA LYS A 106 -12.19 11.64 18.79
C LYS A 106 -12.02 13.11 19.18
N SER A 107 -10.85 13.68 18.93
CA SER A 107 -10.50 15.07 19.22
C SER A 107 -10.55 15.98 17.98
N PHE A 108 -10.87 15.42 16.82
CA PHE A 108 -10.88 16.12 15.55
C PHE A 108 -12.28 16.60 15.21
N ASP A 109 -12.40 17.85 14.74
CA ASP A 109 -13.67 18.36 14.23
C ASP A 109 -13.93 17.80 12.82
N ILE A 110 -14.64 16.68 12.77
CA ILE A 110 -15.02 16.01 11.51
C ILE A 110 -16.08 16.79 10.71
N TYR A 111 -16.62 17.89 11.25
CA TYR A 111 -17.58 18.75 10.57
C TYR A 111 -16.98 20.08 10.08
N ASP A 112 -15.67 20.29 10.27
CA ASP A 112 -14.97 21.45 9.72
C ASP A 112 -15.13 21.50 8.20
N LYS A 113 -15.73 22.59 7.71
CA LYS A 113 -15.98 22.82 6.29
C LYS A 113 -14.70 22.88 5.48
N ASN A 114 -13.60 23.38 6.05
CA ASN A 114 -12.32 23.47 5.34
C ASN A 114 -11.74 22.07 5.12
N PHE A 115 -11.75 21.24 6.15
CA PHE A 115 -11.32 19.85 6.08
C PHE A 115 -12.16 19.01 5.11
N ILE A 116 -13.49 19.07 5.24
CA ILE A 116 -14.40 18.31 4.37
C ILE A 116 -14.28 18.80 2.93
N GLY A 117 -14.25 20.11 2.72
CA GLY A 117 -14.04 20.72 1.40
C GLY A 117 -12.73 20.26 0.76
N PHE A 118 -11.64 20.24 1.52
CA PHE A 118 -10.33 19.77 1.05
C PHE A 118 -10.38 18.29 0.59
N CYS A 119 -11.01 17.43 1.39
CA CYS A 119 -11.14 16.00 1.09
C CYS A 119 -12.01 15.75 -0.14
N SER A 120 -13.15 16.44 -0.23
CA SER A 120 -14.07 16.36 -1.37
C SER A 120 -13.45 16.90 -2.66
N ASP A 121 -12.72 18.01 -2.58
CA ASP A 121 -12.00 18.61 -3.71
C ASP A 121 -11.00 17.65 -4.34
N TYR A 122 -10.23 16.94 -3.50
CA TYR A 122 -9.27 15.93 -3.97
C TYR A 122 -9.96 14.86 -4.81
N PHE A 123 -11.03 14.26 -4.28
CA PHE A 123 -11.75 13.20 -4.98
C PHE A 123 -12.44 13.71 -6.25
N LEU A 124 -13.07 14.89 -6.18
CA LEU A 124 -13.72 15.51 -7.33
C LEU A 124 -12.73 15.68 -8.49
N LYS A 125 -11.57 16.27 -8.21
CA LYS A 125 -10.55 16.56 -9.24
C LYS A 125 -9.80 15.31 -9.70
N ARG A 126 -9.54 14.33 -8.83
CA ARG A 126 -8.75 13.13 -9.16
C ARG A 126 -9.57 11.99 -9.78
N HIS A 127 -10.79 11.80 -9.29
CA HIS A 127 -11.62 10.61 -9.56
C HIS A 127 -13.02 10.95 -10.08
N GLY A 128 -13.45 12.21 -9.98
CA GLY A 128 -14.76 12.69 -10.42
C GLY A 128 -15.82 12.74 -9.30
N PRO A 129 -16.96 13.41 -9.56
CA PRO A 129 -17.96 13.77 -8.54
C PRO A 129 -18.67 12.56 -7.90
N LEU A 130 -18.75 11.43 -8.59
CA LEU A 130 -19.50 10.25 -8.13
C LEU A 130 -18.71 9.35 -7.16
N MET A 131 -17.39 9.58 -7.03
CA MET A 131 -16.50 8.65 -6.34
C MET A 131 -16.49 8.85 -4.82
N MET A 132 -16.53 10.09 -4.35
CA MET A 132 -16.64 10.38 -2.91
C MET A 132 -17.49 11.63 -2.65
N PRO A 133 -18.83 11.51 -2.70
CA PRO A 133 -19.72 12.56 -2.22
C PRO A 133 -19.46 12.86 -0.73
N GLU A 134 -19.74 14.07 -0.30
CA GLU A 134 -19.56 14.51 1.10
C GLU A 134 -20.24 13.58 2.12
N GLU A 135 -21.48 13.16 1.83
CA GLU A 135 -22.22 12.23 2.69
C GLU A 135 -21.53 10.87 2.85
N ARG A 136 -20.83 10.40 1.81
CA ARG A 136 -20.04 9.17 1.87
C ARG A 136 -18.82 9.36 2.77
N LEU A 137 -18.12 10.49 2.65
CA LEU A 137 -16.98 10.82 3.51
C LEU A 137 -17.39 10.92 4.98
N LYS A 138 -18.49 11.63 5.28
CA LYS A 138 -19.06 11.69 6.63
C LYS A 138 -19.44 10.31 7.16
N THR A 139 -19.99 9.44 6.32
CA THR A 139 -20.31 8.06 6.70
C THR A 139 -19.04 7.29 7.10
N ILE A 140 -17.94 7.45 6.35
CA ILE A 140 -16.65 6.81 6.65
C ILE A 140 -16.09 7.32 7.99
N LEU A 141 -16.07 8.64 8.19
CA LEU A 141 -15.57 9.26 9.42
C LEU A 141 -16.40 8.82 10.64
N ASN A 142 -17.72 8.74 10.50
CA ASN A 142 -18.62 8.29 11.58
C ASN A 142 -18.68 6.77 11.77
N HIS A 143 -18.02 5.97 10.92
CA HIS A 143 -18.01 4.51 11.08
C HIS A 143 -17.20 4.07 12.31
N GLY A 144 -16.29 4.92 12.82
CA GLY A 144 -15.49 4.62 14.01
C GLY A 144 -14.31 3.68 13.80
N LEU A 145 -13.95 3.42 12.53
CA LEU A 145 -12.75 2.63 12.19
C LEU A 145 -11.47 3.46 12.16
N ILE A 146 -11.57 4.73 11.73
CA ILE A 146 -10.43 5.64 11.67
C ILE A 146 -10.05 6.01 13.10
N THR A 147 -8.77 5.84 13.42
CA THR A 147 -8.24 6.16 14.75
C THR A 147 -7.63 7.55 14.76
N ASP A 148 -6.89 7.89 13.71
CA ASP A 148 -6.06 9.08 13.65
C ASP A 148 -6.24 9.81 12.32
N ILE A 149 -6.24 11.13 12.40
CA ILE A 149 -6.16 12.03 11.27
C ILE A 149 -4.77 12.66 11.29
N VAL A 150 -4.02 12.46 10.21
CA VAL A 150 -2.67 13.02 10.05
C VAL A 150 -2.71 14.13 9.03
N SER A 151 -2.55 15.36 9.49
CA SER A 151 -2.55 16.57 8.67
C SER A 151 -1.12 17.01 8.38
N TYR A 152 -0.88 17.45 7.16
CA TYR A 152 0.39 18.00 6.70
C TYR A 152 0.16 19.41 6.20
N SER A 153 0.89 20.36 6.79
CA SER A 153 0.75 21.78 6.47
C SER A 153 2.06 22.40 6.01
N THR A 154 1.97 23.43 5.17
CA THR A 154 3.10 24.29 4.80
C THR A 154 2.71 25.73 5.06
N SER A 155 3.50 26.46 5.83
CA SER A 155 3.22 27.85 6.22
C SER A 155 1.78 28.05 6.76
N GLY A 156 1.28 27.08 7.55
CA GLY A 156 -0.08 27.11 8.13
C GLY A 156 -1.22 26.69 7.20
N LYS A 157 -0.96 26.44 5.90
CA LYS A 157 -1.96 25.94 4.95
C LYS A 157 -1.96 24.42 4.91
N LEU A 158 -3.13 23.78 4.99
CA LEU A 158 -3.30 22.34 4.80
C LEU A 158 -2.95 21.94 3.35
N VAL A 159 -2.01 21.01 3.22
CA VAL A 159 -1.50 20.51 1.91
C VAL A 159 -1.85 19.05 1.70
N ALA A 160 -1.87 18.25 2.77
CA ALA A 160 -2.27 16.87 2.71
C ALA A 160 -2.92 16.40 4.01
N CYS A 161 -3.70 15.34 3.91
CA CYS A 161 -4.31 14.65 5.03
C CYS A 161 -4.29 13.15 4.77
N VAL A 162 -4.08 12.35 5.81
CA VAL A 162 -4.16 10.89 5.77
C VAL A 162 -5.10 10.43 6.89
N LEU A 163 -6.00 9.51 6.55
CA LEU A 163 -6.83 8.80 7.54
C LEU A 163 -6.17 7.45 7.82
N GLU A 164 -5.81 7.24 9.08
CA GLU A 164 -5.12 6.04 9.53
C GLU A 164 -6.00 5.21 10.45
N VAL A 165 -5.79 3.90 10.40
CA VAL A 165 -6.31 2.95 11.39
C VAL A 165 -5.11 2.33 12.09
N SER A 166 -4.93 2.62 13.37
CA SER A 166 -3.81 2.15 14.17
C SER A 166 -4.26 1.34 15.37
N ASP A 167 -3.48 0.32 15.73
CA ASP A 167 -3.57 -0.38 17.01
C ASP A 167 -2.20 -0.42 17.70
N LYS A 168 -2.00 -1.30 18.70
CA LYS A 168 -0.71 -1.42 19.39
C LYS A 168 0.44 -1.94 18.50
N ASN A 169 0.15 -2.75 17.50
CA ASN A 169 1.12 -3.46 16.67
C ASN A 169 1.19 -2.94 15.22
N MET A 170 0.17 -2.24 14.73
CA MET A 170 0.11 -1.85 13.32
C MET A 170 -0.49 -0.47 13.10
N THR A 171 -0.16 0.08 11.93
CA THR A 171 -0.79 1.27 11.35
C THR A 171 -1.18 0.94 9.91
N HIS A 172 -2.41 1.24 9.54
CA HIS A 172 -2.96 1.07 8.21
C HIS A 172 -3.25 2.44 7.59
N PHE A 173 -2.53 2.72 6.51
CA PHE A 173 -2.72 3.86 5.64
C PHE A 173 -3.95 3.62 4.76
N TRP A 174 -5.07 4.26 5.10
CA TRP A 174 -6.36 3.92 4.46
C TRP A 174 -6.75 4.92 3.38
N TYR A 175 -6.91 6.19 3.71
CA TYR A 175 -7.19 7.24 2.73
C TYR A 175 -6.12 8.30 2.78
N SER A 176 -5.72 8.80 1.62
CA SER A 176 -4.87 9.99 1.52
C SER A 176 -5.51 11.03 0.60
N PHE A 177 -5.38 12.27 1.03
CA PHE A 177 -5.89 13.46 0.39
C PHE A 177 -4.74 14.45 0.31
N TYR A 178 -4.54 15.07 -0.84
CA TYR A 178 -3.44 16.03 -0.98
C TYR A 178 -3.70 17.01 -2.11
N ASP A 179 -3.01 18.16 -2.09
CA ASP A 179 -3.07 19.11 -3.19
C ASP A 179 -2.61 18.45 -4.49
N ILE A 180 -3.51 18.39 -5.47
CA ILE A 180 -3.28 17.72 -6.76
C ILE A 180 -2.19 18.41 -7.57
N SER A 181 -1.92 19.70 -7.34
CA SER A 181 -0.78 20.38 -7.96
C SER A 181 0.56 19.71 -7.65
N LEU A 182 0.64 18.95 -6.54
CA LEU A 182 1.83 18.25 -6.08
C LEU A 182 1.87 16.76 -6.51
N ILE A 183 0.92 16.29 -7.32
CA ILE A 183 0.83 14.88 -7.71
C ILE A 183 2.09 14.39 -8.44
N TYR A 184 2.64 15.21 -9.34
CA TYR A 184 3.85 14.89 -10.11
C TYR A 184 5.14 15.01 -9.30
N GLN A 185 5.07 15.52 -8.07
CA GLN A 185 6.23 15.64 -7.18
C GLN A 185 6.40 14.43 -6.25
N SER A 186 5.59 13.38 -6.42
CA SER A 186 5.61 12.16 -5.62
C SER A 186 5.09 12.35 -4.18
N LEU A 187 4.21 13.33 -3.94
CA LEU A 187 3.67 13.60 -2.60
C LEU A 187 2.94 12.40 -2.00
N GLY A 188 2.12 11.68 -2.78
CA GLY A 188 1.43 10.48 -2.29
C GLY A 188 2.39 9.39 -1.79
N MET A 189 3.52 9.19 -2.48
CA MET A 189 4.57 8.28 -2.02
C MET A 189 5.24 8.79 -0.75
N TRP A 190 5.51 10.09 -0.67
CA TRP A 190 6.09 10.71 0.52
C TRP A 190 5.19 10.54 1.75
N LEU A 191 3.88 10.77 1.64
CA LEU A 191 2.93 10.59 2.75
C LEU A 191 2.96 9.16 3.30
N MET A 192 3.03 8.17 2.41
CA MET A 192 3.11 6.77 2.81
C MET A 192 4.46 6.44 3.48
N LEU A 193 5.57 6.99 2.98
CA LEU A 193 6.89 6.83 3.60
C LEU A 193 6.96 7.47 4.99
N ASP A 194 6.39 8.67 5.13
CA ASP A 194 6.32 9.37 6.41
C ASP A 194 5.45 8.60 7.42
N SER A 195 4.29 8.12 6.98
CA SER A 195 3.40 7.30 7.82
C SER A 195 4.08 6.00 8.27
N ALA A 196 4.84 5.34 7.39
CA ALA A 196 5.61 4.14 7.73
C ALA A 196 6.76 4.45 8.71
N ARG A 197 7.45 5.58 8.52
CA ARG A 197 8.48 6.07 9.45
C ARG A 197 7.89 6.34 10.82
N HIS A 198 6.79 7.09 10.90
CA HIS A 198 6.11 7.38 12.16
C HIS A 198 5.58 6.12 12.86
N ALA A 199 5.02 5.16 12.12
CA ALA A 199 4.60 3.87 12.67
C ALA A 199 5.79 3.13 13.28
N LYS A 200 6.97 3.17 12.63
CA LYS A 200 8.18 2.56 13.18
C LYS A 200 8.64 3.27 14.45
N ASP A 201 8.69 4.59 14.45
CA ASP A 201 9.15 5.42 15.57
C ASP A 201 8.23 5.28 16.80
N THR A 202 6.94 5.03 16.57
CA THR A 202 5.95 4.73 17.62
C THR A 202 5.92 3.25 18.04
N GLY A 203 6.88 2.44 17.58
CA GLY A 203 7.06 1.05 18.01
C GLY A 203 6.11 0.04 17.38
N LYS A 204 5.42 0.38 16.29
CA LYS A 204 4.58 -0.57 15.56
C LYS A 204 5.46 -1.65 14.89
N LYS A 205 4.90 -2.85 14.76
CA LYS A 205 5.55 -3.99 14.09
C LYS A 205 5.27 -4.02 12.59
N TYR A 206 4.09 -3.57 12.18
CA TYR A 206 3.63 -3.65 10.80
C TYR A 206 3.03 -2.33 10.31
N PHE A 207 3.29 -2.02 9.05
CA PHE A 207 2.61 -0.95 8.33
C PHE A 207 1.84 -1.53 7.15
N TYR A 208 0.59 -1.14 6.97
CA TYR A 208 -0.26 -1.57 5.87
C TYR A 208 -0.48 -0.41 4.91
N ALA A 209 -0.03 -0.57 3.67
CA ALA A 209 -0.08 0.45 2.63
C ALA A 209 -1.41 0.44 1.82
N GLY A 210 -2.41 -0.29 2.29
CA GLY A 210 -3.69 -0.46 1.59
C GLY A 210 -3.77 -1.74 0.76
N THR A 211 -4.82 -1.83 -0.06
CA THR A 211 -5.16 -3.03 -0.83
C THR A 211 -4.41 -3.08 -2.17
N VAL A 212 -3.87 -4.25 -2.51
CA VAL A 212 -3.25 -4.55 -3.80
C VAL A 212 -4.16 -5.51 -4.56
N SER A 213 -4.65 -5.09 -5.72
CA SER A 213 -5.45 -5.95 -6.59
C SER A 213 -4.57 -6.75 -7.55
N GLU A 214 -5.06 -7.91 -8.01
CA GLU A 214 -4.38 -8.81 -8.97
C GLU A 214 -3.90 -8.08 -10.22
N ARG A 215 -4.74 -7.17 -10.75
CA ARG A 215 -4.42 -6.35 -11.92
C ARG A 215 -3.20 -5.45 -11.72
N VAL A 216 -2.85 -5.10 -10.47
CA VAL A 216 -1.64 -4.35 -10.12
C VAL A 216 -0.43 -5.27 -10.02
N VAL A 217 -0.60 -6.52 -9.57
CA VAL A 217 0.47 -7.51 -9.51
C VAL A 217 0.98 -7.87 -10.91
N ASP A 218 0.06 -8.06 -11.86
CA ASP A 218 0.41 -8.35 -13.26
C ASP A 218 1.14 -7.18 -13.95
N LEU A 219 0.79 -5.94 -13.60
CA LEU A 219 1.49 -4.73 -14.04
C LEU A 219 2.85 -4.55 -13.35
N MET A 220 3.01 -5.05 -12.12
CA MET A 220 4.28 -5.04 -11.39
C MET A 220 5.28 -6.06 -11.94
N ASP A 221 4.82 -7.19 -12.49
CA ASP A 221 5.70 -8.15 -13.18
C ASP A 221 6.23 -7.62 -14.53
N ASP A 222 5.48 -6.74 -15.20
CA ASP A 222 5.98 -6.01 -16.38
C ASP A 222 6.95 -4.87 -16.00
N TRP A 223 6.78 -4.27 -14.80
CA TRP A 223 7.68 -3.27 -14.23
C TRP A 223 9.01 -3.83 -13.69
N LYS A 224 9.08 -5.11 -13.31
CA LYS A 224 10.34 -5.76 -12.88
C LYS A 224 11.42 -5.80 -13.96
N ARG A 225 11.06 -5.60 -15.24
CA ARG A 225 12.04 -5.49 -16.34
C ARG A 225 12.71 -4.12 -16.48
N LYS A 226 12.36 -3.11 -15.67
CA LYS A 226 12.85 -1.73 -15.86
C LYS A 226 13.48 -1.06 -14.64
N ILE A 227 13.60 -1.72 -13.49
CA ILE A 227 14.24 -1.13 -12.31
C ILE A 227 15.11 -2.19 -11.63
N ASP A 228 16.43 -2.05 -11.81
CA ASP A 228 17.44 -2.71 -10.97
C ASP A 228 17.39 -2.13 -9.56
N ILE A 229 16.91 -2.89 -8.57
CA ILE A 229 17.19 -2.60 -7.15
C ILE A 229 17.43 -3.90 -6.39
N PHE A 230 18.57 -3.90 -5.68
CA PHE A 230 19.19 -4.96 -4.89
C PHE A 230 18.37 -5.49 -3.72
#